data_AF-A0A4V1QT87-F1
#
_entry.id   AF-A0A4V1QT87-F1
#
_cell.length_a   1.000
_cell.length_b   1.000
_cell.length_c   1.000
_cell.angle_alpha   90.00
_cell.angle_beta   90.00
_cell.angle_gamma   90.00
#
_symmetry.space_group_name_H-M   'P 1'
#
loop_
_entity.id
_entity.type
_entity.pdbx_description
1 polymer ?
#
loop_
_entity_poly.entity_id
_entity_poly.type
_entity_poly.pdbx_seq_one_letter_code
_entity_poly.pdbx_strand_id
1 'polypeptide(L)'
;MLFWNNARRQSRHYRNAIARHPLGGAIGSVEFVDSVMNVGGLARFLVFRRLRRSGYDGPVIMLDDDQVIGRTFLAELVRRYSARSYVGVWAFRQLGGYWHREELGDGETATYVGTGGSICDASIVDRADFFSALPARYLFIEDLWLSHRAREAGWRLEKADLEFRFVLSEADQYHGLGDLKEEFHRYLAESAHTASER
;
A
#
# COMPACT_ATOMS: atom_id res chain seq x y z
N MET A 1 2.43 1.73 15.58
CA MET A 1 3.00 2.18 14.29
C MET A 1 4.26 1.38 14.02
N LEU A 2 4.49 0.94 12.78
CA LEU A 2 5.73 0.27 12.40
C LEU A 2 6.46 1.13 11.37
N PHE A 3 7.74 1.41 11.63
CA PHE A 3 8.62 2.17 10.76
C PHE A 3 9.66 1.21 10.15
N TRP A 4 9.64 1.07 8.83
CA TRP A 4 10.55 0.18 8.10
C TRP A 4 11.66 1.00 7.43
N ASN A 5 12.90 0.79 7.85
CA ASN A 5 14.06 1.49 7.32
C ASN A 5 14.87 0.60 6.37
N ASN A 6 15.02 1.04 5.12
CA ASN A 6 15.95 0.43 4.15
C ASN A 6 17.30 1.17 4.11
N ALA A 7 17.41 2.37 4.70
CA ALA A 7 18.64 3.16 4.75
C ALA A 7 19.42 2.89 6.05
N ARG A 8 20.03 1.70 6.15
CA ARG A 8 20.74 1.27 7.39
C ARG A 8 21.78 2.25 7.92
N ARG A 9 22.47 2.96 7.03
CA ARG A 9 23.45 3.98 7.41
C ARG A 9 22.81 5.12 8.23
N GLN A 10 21.51 5.35 8.05
CA GLN A 10 20.72 6.35 8.76
C GLN A 10 19.96 5.78 9.98
N SER A 11 20.14 4.50 10.32
CA SER A 11 19.43 3.83 11.43
C SER A 11 19.53 4.59 12.76
N ARG A 12 20.73 5.08 13.11
CA ARG A 12 20.93 5.90 14.32
C ARG A 12 20.17 7.23 14.26
N HIS A 13 20.15 7.88 13.09
CA HIS A 13 19.44 9.13 12.88
C HIS A 13 17.93 8.94 13.12
N TYR A 14 17.31 7.93 12.47
CA TYR A 14 15.88 7.67 12.62
C TYR A 14 15.49 7.24 14.03
N ARG A 15 16.29 6.39 14.70
CA ARG A 15 16.04 6.00 16.09
C ARG A 15 16.07 7.21 17.03
N ASN A 16 17.03 8.11 16.84
CA ASN A 16 17.10 9.35 17.61
C ASN A 16 15.90 10.26 17.33
N ALA A 17 15.46 10.36 16.07
CA ALA A 17 14.27 11.14 15.73
C ALA A 17 13.02 10.57 16.43
N ILE A 18 12.78 9.26 16.32
CA ILE A 18 11.67 8.58 16.99
C ILE A 18 11.71 8.80 18.51
N ALA A 19 12.89 8.64 19.14
CA ALA A 19 13.04 8.80 20.58
C ALA A 19 12.79 10.24 21.08
N ARG A 20 12.99 11.26 20.22
CA ARG A 20 12.74 12.67 20.55
C ARG A 20 11.26 13.05 20.45
N HIS A 21 10.44 12.21 19.82
CA HIS A 21 9.00 12.41 19.74
C HIS A 21 8.31 11.55 20.80
N PRO A 22 7.90 12.12 21.94
CA PRO A 22 7.18 11.36 22.95
C PRO A 22 5.90 10.79 22.33
N LEU A 23 5.64 9.52 22.60
CA LEU A 23 4.38 8.88 22.22
C LEU A 23 3.22 9.63 22.89
N GLY A 24 2.16 9.87 22.13
CA GLY A 24 0.98 10.59 22.62
C GLY A 24 -0.22 10.39 21.70
N GLY A 25 -1.41 10.67 22.23
CA GLY A 25 -2.67 10.49 21.50
C GLY A 25 -2.93 9.01 21.16
N ALA A 26 -3.24 8.73 19.90
CA ALA A 26 -3.65 7.40 19.44
C ALA A 26 -2.48 6.43 19.17
N ILE A 27 -1.21 6.87 19.28
CA ILE A 27 -0.04 6.03 19.03
C ILE A 27 0.42 5.40 20.34
N GLY A 28 0.04 4.13 20.57
CA GLY A 28 0.47 3.39 21.77
C GLY A 28 1.90 2.86 21.72
N SER A 29 2.46 2.64 20.52
CA SER A 29 3.83 2.16 20.33
C SER A 29 4.37 2.48 18.94
N VAL A 30 5.70 2.57 18.85
CA VAL A 30 6.45 2.61 17.59
C VAL A 30 7.42 1.45 17.57
N GLU A 31 7.26 0.56 16.59
CA GLU A 31 8.23 -0.47 16.28
C GLU A 31 9.12 0.01 15.13
N PHE A 32 10.44 -0.14 15.27
CA PHE A 32 11.41 0.23 14.25
C PHE A 32 12.13 -1.02 13.73
N VAL A 33 12.03 -1.26 12.43
CA VAL A 33 12.69 -2.37 11.74
C VAL A 33 13.79 -1.83 10.83
N ASP A 34 15.01 -2.34 11.01
CA ASP A 34 16.16 -2.00 10.17
C ASP A 34 16.44 -3.16 9.21
N SER A 35 16.11 -2.99 7.93
CA SER A 35 16.23 -4.06 6.94
C SER A 35 17.61 -4.08 6.29
N VAL A 36 18.22 -5.26 6.19
CA VAL A 36 19.47 -5.49 5.46
C VAL A 36 19.27 -5.54 3.94
N MET A 37 18.03 -5.68 3.48
CA MET A 37 17.65 -5.78 2.08
C MET A 37 16.60 -4.73 1.75
N ASN A 38 16.80 -3.98 0.67
CA ASN A 38 15.77 -3.09 0.15
C ASN A 38 14.72 -3.91 -0.61
N VAL A 39 13.61 -4.17 0.05
CA VAL A 39 12.45 -4.88 -0.54
C VAL A 39 11.39 -3.91 -1.05
N GLY A 40 11.69 -2.61 -1.13
CA GLY A 40 10.74 -1.58 -1.55
C GLY A 40 9.48 -1.55 -0.70
N GLY A 41 8.35 -1.23 -1.32
CA GLY A 41 7.06 -1.20 -0.65
C GLY A 41 6.51 -2.57 -0.23
N LEU A 42 7.07 -3.67 -0.75
CA LEU A 42 6.71 -5.04 -0.33
C LEU A 42 6.89 -5.26 1.19
N ALA A 43 7.76 -4.46 1.83
CA ALA A 43 7.89 -4.43 3.29
C ALA A 43 6.54 -4.31 4.01
N ARG A 44 5.61 -3.52 3.47
CA ARG A 44 4.25 -3.35 4.01
C ARG A 44 3.52 -4.69 4.11
N PHE A 45 3.68 -5.55 3.10
CA PHE A 45 3.00 -6.86 3.07
C PHE A 45 3.69 -7.90 3.97
N LEU A 46 5.01 -7.81 4.14
CA LEU A 46 5.72 -8.61 5.15
C LEU A 46 5.21 -8.26 6.56
N VAL A 47 4.95 -6.98 6.81
CA VAL A 47 4.35 -6.50 8.06
C VAL A 47 2.92 -7.03 8.21
N PHE A 48 2.09 -6.99 7.16
CA PHE A 48 0.75 -7.59 7.20
C PHE A 48 0.85 -9.07 7.60
N ARG A 49 1.74 -9.83 6.95
CA ARG A 49 1.91 -11.27 7.21
C ARG A 49 2.35 -11.53 8.66
N ARG A 50 3.23 -10.69 9.20
CA ARG A 50 3.65 -10.77 10.61
C ARG A 50 2.48 -10.51 11.55
N LEU A 51 1.71 -9.44 11.32
CA LEU A 51 0.53 -9.08 12.11
C LEU A 51 -0.50 -10.22 12.10
N ARG A 52 -0.83 -10.76 10.92
CA ARG A 52 -1.75 -11.90 10.77
C ARG A 52 -1.27 -13.12 11.56
N ARG A 53 0.02 -13.44 11.48
CA ARG A 53 0.63 -14.56 12.24
C ARG A 53 0.63 -14.34 13.75
N SER A 54 0.64 -13.09 14.22
CA SER A 54 0.49 -12.78 15.65
C SER A 54 -0.98 -12.73 16.11
N GLY A 55 -1.94 -13.08 15.24
CA GLY A 55 -3.37 -13.08 15.55
C GLY A 55 -4.07 -11.72 15.41
N TYR A 56 -3.41 -10.71 14.83
CA TYR A 56 -4.04 -9.43 14.55
C TYR A 56 -4.99 -9.54 13.35
N ASP A 57 -6.22 -9.07 13.50
CA ASP A 57 -7.30 -9.12 12.51
C ASP A 57 -7.90 -7.76 12.15
N GLY A 58 -7.37 -6.68 12.75
CA GLY A 58 -7.79 -5.33 12.47
C GLY A 58 -7.28 -4.78 11.12
N PRO A 59 -7.75 -3.57 10.76
CA PRO A 59 -7.27 -2.86 9.57
C PRO A 59 -5.83 -2.41 9.70
N VAL A 60 -5.12 -2.29 8.57
CA VAL A 60 -3.80 -1.68 8.52
C VAL A 60 -3.83 -0.43 7.66
N ILE A 61 -3.38 0.69 8.23
CA ILE A 61 -3.16 1.95 7.51
C ILE A 61 -1.71 2.00 7.03
N MET A 62 -1.52 2.37 5.77
CA MET A 62 -0.22 2.53 5.12
C MET A 62 -0.02 4.01 4.77
N LEU A 63 1.15 4.53 5.12
CA LEU A 63 1.60 5.89 4.84
C LEU A 63 3.01 5.85 4.25
N ASP A 64 3.32 6.84 3.43
CA ASP A 64 4.68 7.11 2.98
C ASP A 64 5.31 8.23 3.82
N ASP A 65 6.63 8.31 3.81
CA ASP A 65 7.42 9.25 4.61
C ASP A 65 7.51 10.67 4.03
N ASP A 66 6.94 10.88 2.85
CA ASP A 66 6.87 12.14 2.10
C ASP A 66 5.45 12.73 2.05
N GLN A 67 4.56 12.27 2.95
CA GLN A 67 3.16 12.66 2.99
C GLN A 67 2.85 13.59 4.16
N VAL A 68 2.04 14.61 3.91
CA VAL A 68 1.33 15.35 4.95
C VAL A 68 -0.15 15.08 4.81
N ILE A 69 -0.74 14.63 5.92
CA ILE A 69 -2.15 14.23 6.02
C ILE A 69 -2.92 15.18 6.93
N GLY A 70 -4.20 15.36 6.64
CA GLY A 70 -5.10 16.17 7.44
C GLY A 70 -5.37 15.60 8.84
N ARG A 71 -5.88 16.44 9.73
CA ARG A 71 -6.13 16.08 11.14
C ARG A 71 -7.12 14.94 11.33
N THR A 72 -8.10 14.82 10.44
CA THR A 72 -9.14 13.78 10.48
C THR A 72 -8.82 12.56 9.62
N PHE A 73 -7.71 12.58 8.89
CA PHE A 73 -7.37 11.60 7.85
C PHE A 73 -7.47 10.14 8.32
N LEU A 74 -6.80 9.80 9.42
CA LEU A 74 -6.80 8.44 9.96
C LEU A 74 -8.19 8.02 10.43
N ALA A 75 -8.93 8.93 11.08
CA ALA A 75 -10.28 8.64 11.57
C ALA A 75 -11.27 8.44 10.42
N GLU A 76 -11.17 9.21 9.34
CA GLU A 76 -11.98 9.02 8.14
C GLU A 76 -11.64 7.71 7.41
N LEU A 77 -10.35 7.34 7.27
CA LEU A 77 -9.99 6.05 6.71
C LEU A 77 -10.56 4.89 7.54
N VAL A 78 -10.43 4.95 8.87
CA VAL A 78 -11.00 3.91 9.75
C VAL A 78 -12.51 3.80 9.60
N ARG A 79 -13.24 4.93 9.45
CA ARG A 79 -14.69 4.90 9.20
C ARG A 79 -15.07 4.21 7.89
N ARG A 80 -14.21 4.26 6.88
CA ARG A 80 -14.43 3.62 5.57
C ARG A 80 -14.01 2.17 5.53
N TYR A 81 -13.26 1.69 6.52
CA TYR A 81 -12.85 0.31 6.55
C TYR A 81 -14.04 -0.65 6.69
N SER A 82 -13.98 -1.73 5.92
CA SER A 82 -14.75 -2.96 6.16
C SER A 82 -13.85 -4.17 5.93
N ALA A 83 -14.27 -5.34 6.44
CA ALA A 83 -13.65 -6.59 6.03
C ALA A 83 -13.64 -6.69 4.49
N ARG A 84 -12.57 -7.26 3.94
CA ARG A 84 -12.34 -7.40 2.48
C ARG A 84 -12.46 -6.07 1.73
N SER A 85 -11.81 -5.03 2.26
CA SER A 85 -11.73 -3.73 1.59
C SER A 85 -10.30 -3.19 1.49
N TYR A 86 -10.11 -2.33 0.50
CA TYR A 86 -8.90 -1.55 0.29
C TYR A 86 -9.27 -0.14 -0.17
N VAL A 87 -9.08 0.85 0.70
CA VAL A 87 -9.55 2.23 0.51
C VAL A 87 -8.35 3.16 0.58
N GLY A 88 -8.25 4.14 -0.33
CA GLY A 88 -7.12 5.06 -0.29
C GLY A 88 -7.33 6.34 -1.09
N VAL A 89 -6.44 7.30 -0.85
CA VAL A 89 -6.51 8.63 -1.47
C VAL A 89 -6.05 8.66 -2.91
N TRP A 90 -4.99 7.91 -3.22
CA TRP A 90 -4.49 7.75 -4.58
C TRP A 90 -5.17 6.55 -5.22
N ALA A 91 -6.41 6.75 -5.68
CA ALA A 91 -7.23 5.71 -6.28
C ALA A 91 -7.85 6.19 -7.59
N PHE A 92 -7.97 5.28 -8.55
CA PHE A 92 -8.53 5.57 -9.86
C PHE A 92 -9.10 4.32 -10.50
N ARG A 93 -9.84 4.51 -11.60
CA ARG A 93 -10.32 3.42 -12.46
C ARG A 93 -9.40 3.29 -13.67
N GLN A 94 -8.87 2.10 -13.89
CA GLN A 94 -8.00 1.76 -15.03
C GLN A 94 -8.88 1.39 -16.22
N LEU A 95 -8.60 2.00 -17.37
CA LEU A 95 -9.33 1.86 -18.63
C LEU A 95 -8.49 1.07 -19.64
N GLY A 96 -8.14 -0.17 -19.32
CA GLY A 96 -7.36 -1.05 -20.21
C GLY A 96 -5.85 -0.82 -20.21
N GLY A 97 -5.36 0.18 -19.47
CA GLY A 97 -3.93 0.41 -19.21
C GLY A 97 -3.72 1.00 -17.81
N TYR A 98 -2.47 1.05 -17.35
CA TYR A 98 -2.15 1.73 -16.09
C TYR A 98 -2.25 3.25 -16.25
N TRP A 99 -1.71 3.77 -17.35
CA TRP A 99 -1.73 5.21 -17.64
C TRP A 99 -3.05 5.70 -18.20
N HIS A 100 -3.82 4.82 -18.83
CA HIS A 100 -5.17 5.13 -19.27
C HIS A 100 -6.13 4.94 -18.11
N ARG A 101 -6.44 6.03 -17.41
CA ARG A 101 -7.21 6.00 -16.17
C ARG A 101 -8.21 7.14 -16.09
N GLU A 102 -9.26 6.90 -15.31
CA GLU A 102 -10.31 7.85 -14.97
C GLU A 102 -10.16 8.27 -13.50
N GLU A 103 -10.23 9.57 -13.27
CA GLU A 103 -10.32 10.11 -11.91
C GLU A 103 -11.64 9.70 -11.25
N LEU A 104 -11.63 9.60 -9.93
CA LEU A 104 -12.76 9.17 -9.15
C LEU A 104 -13.12 10.22 -8.12
N GLY A 105 -14.43 10.44 -7.96
CA GLY A 105 -15.01 11.14 -6.83
C GLY A 105 -14.92 10.32 -5.55
N ASP A 106 -15.25 10.98 -4.45
CA ASP A 106 -15.24 10.38 -3.13
C ASP A 106 -16.24 9.21 -3.01
N GLY A 107 -15.80 8.08 -2.45
CA GLY A 107 -16.61 6.88 -2.25
C GLY A 107 -16.83 6.04 -3.52
N GLU A 108 -16.32 6.47 -4.67
CA GLU A 108 -16.47 5.71 -5.90
C GLU A 108 -15.63 4.44 -5.93
N THR A 109 -16.15 3.43 -6.64
CA THR A 109 -15.45 2.16 -6.84
C THR A 109 -14.22 2.34 -7.70
N ALA A 110 -13.07 2.00 -7.13
CA ALA A 110 -11.78 2.02 -7.79
C ALA A 110 -11.39 0.66 -8.34
N THR A 111 -10.47 0.65 -9.30
CA THR A 111 -9.82 -0.58 -9.76
C THR A 111 -8.34 -0.63 -9.38
N TYR A 112 -7.83 0.48 -8.85
CA TYR A 112 -6.49 0.64 -8.36
C TYR A 112 -6.51 1.56 -7.14
N VAL A 113 -5.73 1.21 -6.12
CA VAL A 113 -5.46 2.05 -4.95
C VAL A 113 -3.96 1.95 -4.64
N GLY A 114 -3.31 3.11 -4.52
CA GLY A 114 -1.92 3.23 -4.08
C GLY A 114 -1.77 2.88 -2.61
N THR A 115 -0.63 2.27 -2.24
CA THR A 115 -0.37 1.86 -0.85
C THR A 115 -0.20 3.05 0.09
N GLY A 116 0.44 4.13 -0.37
CA GLY A 116 0.54 5.38 0.37
C GLY A 116 -0.82 6.05 0.61
N GLY A 117 -1.11 6.40 1.87
CA GLY A 117 -2.36 7.08 2.23
C GLY A 117 -3.61 6.19 2.12
N SER A 118 -3.50 4.93 2.54
CA SER A 118 -4.57 3.94 2.38
C SER A 118 -4.81 3.10 3.64
N ILE A 119 -5.96 2.42 3.69
CA ILE A 119 -6.35 1.44 4.70
C ILE A 119 -6.78 0.14 4.02
N CYS A 120 -6.28 -0.99 4.51
CA CYS A 120 -6.50 -2.30 3.90
C CYS A 120 -6.79 -3.36 4.96
N ASP A 121 -7.66 -4.31 4.64
CA ASP A 121 -7.78 -5.57 5.38
C ASP A 121 -6.51 -6.42 5.17
N ALA A 122 -5.80 -6.72 6.25
CA ALA A 122 -4.54 -7.44 6.18
C ALA A 122 -4.68 -8.92 5.77
N SER A 123 -5.89 -9.49 5.78
CA SER A 123 -6.11 -10.90 5.41
C SER A 123 -5.80 -11.22 3.95
N ILE A 124 -5.59 -10.22 3.08
CA ILE A 124 -5.23 -10.43 1.68
C ILE A 124 -3.96 -11.27 1.53
N VAL A 125 -3.02 -11.13 2.47
CA VAL A 125 -1.73 -11.84 2.47
C VAL A 125 -1.83 -13.27 3.02
N ASP A 126 -3.01 -13.70 3.47
CA ASP A 126 -3.23 -15.07 3.92
C ASP A 126 -3.39 -16.05 2.76
N ARG A 127 -3.64 -15.54 1.55
CA ARG A 127 -3.62 -16.35 0.33
C ARG A 127 -2.25 -16.98 0.12
N ALA A 128 -2.24 -18.29 -0.12
CA ALA A 128 -1.00 -19.06 -0.29
C ALA A 128 -0.12 -18.52 -1.43
N ASP A 129 -0.73 -17.97 -2.47
CA ASP A 129 -0.07 -17.46 -3.67
C ASP A 129 0.27 -15.96 -3.61
N PHE A 130 -0.07 -15.25 -2.53
CA PHE A 130 0.10 -13.80 -2.47
C PHE A 130 1.56 -13.36 -2.67
N PHE A 131 2.51 -14.07 -2.07
CA PHE A 131 3.93 -13.74 -2.24
C PHE A 131 4.59 -14.54 -3.37
N SER A 132 4.24 -15.82 -3.52
CA SER A 132 4.94 -16.71 -4.45
C SER A 132 4.61 -16.45 -5.93
N ALA A 133 3.45 -15.87 -6.22
CA ALA A 133 3.06 -15.56 -7.59
C ALA A 133 3.45 -14.14 -8.03
N LEU A 134 4.03 -13.31 -7.15
CA LEU A 134 4.54 -11.99 -7.52
C LEU A 134 5.91 -12.15 -8.23
N PRO A 135 6.05 -11.81 -9.52
CA PRO A 135 7.33 -11.90 -10.19
C PRO A 135 8.36 -10.95 -9.58
N ALA A 136 9.59 -11.41 -9.40
CA ALA A 136 10.66 -10.65 -8.75
C ALA A 136 10.95 -9.29 -9.40
N ARG A 137 10.73 -9.16 -10.72
CA ARG A 137 10.89 -7.89 -11.44
C ARG A 137 9.90 -6.80 -11.04
N TYR A 138 8.79 -7.15 -10.40
CA TYR A 138 7.72 -6.23 -10.01
C TYR A 138 7.62 -5.98 -8.50
N LEU A 139 8.64 -6.38 -7.71
CA LEU A 139 8.62 -6.23 -6.24
C LEU A 139 8.51 -4.76 -5.77
N PHE A 140 8.86 -3.80 -6.61
CA PHE A 140 8.77 -2.36 -6.34
C PHE A 140 7.48 -1.70 -6.88
N ILE A 141 6.54 -2.50 -7.38
CA ILE A 141 5.22 -2.04 -7.85
C ILE A 141 4.16 -2.80 -7.06
N GLU A 142 4.27 -2.73 -5.74
CA GLU A 142 3.46 -3.54 -4.83
C GLU A 142 2.00 -3.06 -4.81
N ASP A 143 1.76 -1.79 -5.13
CA ASP A 143 0.43 -1.16 -5.21
C ASP A 143 -0.48 -1.80 -6.26
N LEU A 144 0.06 -2.03 -7.47
CA LEU A 144 -0.64 -2.75 -8.54
C LEU A 144 -0.92 -4.19 -8.14
N TRP A 145 0.06 -4.85 -7.52
CA TRP A 145 -0.12 -6.23 -7.05
C TRP A 145 -1.25 -6.34 -6.04
N LEU A 146 -1.24 -5.50 -5.01
CA LEU A 146 -2.28 -5.52 -3.98
C LEU A 146 -3.66 -5.19 -4.56
N SER A 147 -3.76 -4.16 -5.39
CA SER A 147 -5.01 -3.79 -6.04
C SER A 147 -5.58 -4.93 -6.89
N HIS A 148 -4.72 -5.57 -7.68
CA HIS A 148 -5.11 -6.71 -8.49
C HIS A 148 -5.57 -7.90 -7.63
N ARG A 149 -4.80 -8.28 -6.61
CA ARG A 149 -5.17 -9.39 -5.72
C ARG A 149 -6.47 -9.14 -4.96
N ALA A 150 -6.67 -7.91 -4.51
CA ALA A 150 -7.92 -7.51 -3.86
C ALA A 150 -9.10 -7.66 -4.84
N ARG A 151 -8.95 -7.19 -6.09
CA ARG A 151 -9.99 -7.35 -7.13
C ARG A 151 -10.27 -8.80 -7.49
N GLU A 152 -9.24 -9.63 -7.70
CA GLU A 152 -9.40 -11.07 -7.95
C GLU A 152 -10.14 -11.76 -6.81
N ALA A 153 -9.91 -11.31 -5.57
CA ALA A 153 -10.61 -11.81 -4.40
C ALA A 153 -12.01 -11.18 -4.21
N GLY A 154 -12.49 -10.34 -5.12
CA GLY A 154 -13.79 -9.67 -5.03
C GLY A 154 -13.90 -8.66 -3.88
N TRP A 155 -12.79 -8.02 -3.51
CA TRP A 155 -12.78 -7.02 -2.43
C TRP A 155 -13.31 -5.68 -2.93
N ARG A 156 -13.82 -4.87 -1.99
CA ARG A 156 -14.20 -3.49 -2.28
C ARG A 156 -12.95 -2.62 -2.37
N LEU A 157 -12.75 -1.98 -3.52
CA LEU A 157 -11.75 -0.93 -3.69
C LEU A 157 -12.44 0.42 -3.83
N GLU A 158 -12.02 1.43 -3.08
CA GLU A 158 -12.73 2.72 -2.97
C GLU A 158 -11.77 3.90 -2.94
N LYS A 159 -12.15 4.99 -3.61
CA LYS A 159 -11.49 6.29 -3.48
C LYS A 159 -11.95 6.99 -2.20
N ALA A 160 -11.00 7.47 -1.39
CA ALA A 160 -11.28 8.40 -0.30
C ALA A 160 -10.74 9.79 -0.65
N ASP A 161 -11.60 10.81 -0.66
CA ASP A 161 -11.17 12.19 -0.84
C ASP A 161 -10.86 12.85 0.50
N LEU A 162 -9.59 12.73 0.92
CA LEU A 162 -9.10 13.20 2.21
C LEU A 162 -7.93 14.15 2.01
N GLU A 163 -7.78 15.12 2.91
CA GLU A 163 -6.67 16.08 2.89
C GLU A 163 -5.33 15.33 2.93
N PHE A 164 -4.60 15.43 1.82
CA PHE A 164 -3.39 14.68 1.55
C PHE A 164 -2.52 15.48 0.57
N ARG A 165 -1.23 15.60 0.87
CA ARG A 165 -0.26 16.25 -0.02
C ARG A 165 1.10 15.57 0.04
N PHE A 166 1.76 15.49 -1.11
CA PHE A 166 3.16 15.09 -1.20
C PHE A 166 4.08 16.27 -0.87
N VAL A 167 5.20 16.01 -0.19
CA VAL A 167 6.15 17.03 0.30
C VAL A 167 7.49 17.01 -0.44
N LEU A 168 7.81 15.93 -1.18
CA LEU A 168 9.10 15.77 -1.87
C LEU A 168 8.90 15.30 -3.32
N SER A 169 8.65 16.23 -4.24
CA SER A 169 8.40 15.88 -5.65
C SER A 169 9.66 15.49 -6.46
N GLU A 170 10.87 15.65 -5.90
CA GLU A 170 12.13 15.58 -6.67
C GLU A 170 12.88 14.24 -6.54
N ALA A 171 12.43 13.30 -5.68
CA ALA A 171 13.08 12.01 -5.45
C ALA A 171 12.18 10.80 -5.72
N ASP A 172 11.02 11.01 -6.33
CA ASP A 172 10.08 9.93 -6.65
C ASP A 172 10.73 8.95 -7.63
N GLN A 173 10.67 7.65 -7.31
CA GLN A 173 11.15 6.56 -8.17
C GLN A 173 10.40 6.46 -9.52
N TYR A 174 9.51 7.41 -9.80
CA TYR A 174 8.54 7.44 -10.89
C TYR A 174 9.18 7.38 -12.29
N HIS A 175 10.33 8.03 -12.51
CA HIS A 175 10.90 8.16 -13.86
C HIS A 175 11.45 6.85 -14.45
N GLY A 176 11.82 5.86 -13.62
CA GLY A 176 12.29 4.55 -14.09
C GLY A 176 11.24 3.44 -14.03
N LEU A 177 10.10 3.69 -13.39
CA LEU A 177 9.02 2.71 -13.18
C LEU A 177 7.86 2.87 -14.17
N GLY A 178 7.86 3.93 -14.97
CA GLY A 178 6.81 4.28 -15.92
C GLY A 178 6.35 3.12 -16.79
N ASP A 179 7.29 2.62 -17.60
CA ASP A 179 7.06 1.51 -18.53
C ASP A 179 6.76 0.20 -17.78
N LEU A 180 7.40 -0.01 -16.63
CA LEU A 180 7.26 -1.22 -15.84
C LEU A 180 5.85 -1.35 -15.22
N LYS A 181 5.21 -0.24 -14.84
CA LYS A 181 3.82 -0.25 -14.35
C LYS A 181 2.82 -0.64 -15.45
N GLU A 182 3.01 -0.14 -16.67
CA GLU A 182 2.18 -0.50 -17.81
C GLU A 182 2.37 -1.97 -18.21
N GLU A 183 3.63 -2.42 -18.26
CA GLU A 183 3.97 -3.82 -18.51
C GLU A 183 3.35 -4.73 -17.44
N PHE A 184 3.47 -4.37 -16.16
CA PHE A 184 2.92 -5.18 -15.08
C PHE A 184 1.40 -5.23 -15.13
N HIS A 185 0.72 -4.12 -15.41
CA HIS A 185 -0.73 -4.11 -15.60
C HIS A 185 -1.17 -5.10 -16.69
N ARG A 186 -0.48 -5.13 -17.83
CA ARG A 186 -0.77 -6.08 -18.92
C ARG A 186 -0.54 -7.53 -18.49
N TYR A 187 0.59 -7.81 -17.84
CA TYR A 187 0.91 -9.13 -17.28
C TYR A 187 -0.20 -9.65 -16.34
N LEU A 188 -0.72 -8.77 -15.48
CA LEU A 188 -1.79 -9.11 -14.54
C LEU A 188 -3.13 -9.38 -15.25
N ALA A 189 -3.45 -8.61 -16.29
CA ALA A 189 -4.66 -8.81 -17.09
C ALA A 189 -4.66 -10.16 -17.84
N GLU A 190 -3.52 -10.52 -18.44
CA GLU A 190 -3.33 -11.80 -19.14
C GLU A 190 -3.43 -12.99 -18.17
N SER A 191 -2.82 -12.86 -16.98
CA SER A 191 -2.84 -13.89 -15.94
C SER A 191 -4.25 -14.18 -15.42
N ALA A 192 -5.07 -13.14 -15.25
CA ALA A 192 -6.47 -13.29 -14.85
C ALA A 192 -7.33 -13.97 -15.92
N HIS A 193 -7.08 -13.70 -17.20
CA HIS A 193 -7.80 -14.34 -18.30
C HIS A 193 -7.55 -15.85 -18.33
N THR A 194 -6.28 -16.28 -18.23
CA THR A 194 -5.92 -17.71 -18.21
C THR A 194 -6.47 -18.46 -16.99
N ALA A 195 -6.75 -17.77 -15.88
CA ALA A 195 -7.36 -18.36 -14.70
C ALA A 195 -8.89 -18.53 -14.83
N SER A 196 -9.56 -17.69 -15.63
CA SER A 196 -11.01 -17.75 -15.86
C SER A 196 -11.43 -18.84 -16.85
N GLU A 197 -10.50 -19.39 -17.63
CA GLU A 197 -10.75 -20.42 -18.64
C GLU A 197 -10.53 -21.86 -18.13
N ARG A 198 -10.13 -22.03 -16.86
CA ARG A 198 -9.93 -23.34 -16.21
C ARG A 198 -11.03 -23.62 -15.20
#